data_AF-A0A2P2KGE3-F1
#
_entry.id   AF-A0A2P2KGE3-F1
#
_cell.length_a   1.000
_cell.length_b   1.000
_cell.length_c   1.000
_cell.angle_alpha   90.00
_cell.angle_beta   90.00
_cell.angle_gamma   90.00
#
_symmetry.space_group_name_H-M   'P 1'
#
loop_
_entity.id
_entity.type
_entity.pdbx_description
1 polymer ?
#
loop_
_entity_poly.entity_id
_entity_poly.type
_entity_poly.pdbx_seq_one_letter_code
_entity_poly.pdbx_strand_id
1 'polypeptide(L)'
;MAFSLYSSSFIHPQLRHVVAKMTVLDTLLFYVTHFVDKLGLWHRLPVLLGLAYLGIRRHLHQRYNLLQVGGLYGHKYNNDEFCYRTADGKCNHPSDDTIGSYGTFFGRNMPPATSTYGVRVCTFYLSCFFSVILFIFFYSFNHLNFLPFLFF
;
A
#
# COMPACT_ATOMS: atom_id res chain seq x y z
N MET A 1 3.72 -36.04 2.96
CA MET A 1 5.03 -35.50 3.37
C MET A 1 4.89 -34.00 3.54
N ALA A 2 4.85 -33.53 4.79
CA ALA A 2 4.61 -32.13 5.13
C ALA A 2 5.92 -31.35 5.07
N PHE A 3 5.97 -30.31 4.24
CA PHE A 3 7.05 -29.31 4.28
C PHE A 3 6.93 -28.47 5.55
N SER A 4 7.30 -29.05 6.68
CA SER A 4 7.58 -28.32 7.92
C SER A 4 8.98 -27.70 7.78
N LEU A 5 9.09 -26.67 6.96
CA LEU A 5 10.27 -25.81 6.98
C LEU A 5 10.14 -24.92 8.22
N TYR A 6 11.00 -25.20 9.19
CA TYR A 6 11.26 -24.41 10.39
C TYR A 6 11.46 -22.91 10.05
N SER A 7 10.38 -22.12 10.01
CA SER A 7 10.44 -20.67 9.74
C SER A 7 10.01 -19.80 10.92
N SER A 8 9.79 -20.39 12.10
CA SER A 8 9.31 -19.64 13.27
C SER A 8 10.30 -18.59 13.77
N SER A 9 11.61 -18.81 13.64
CA SER A 9 12.65 -17.86 14.07
C SER A 9 12.85 -16.68 13.09
N PHE A 10 12.53 -16.86 11.81
CA PHE A 10 12.84 -15.85 10.79
C PHE A 10 11.78 -14.74 10.70
N ILE A 11 10.52 -15.07 10.99
CA ILE A 11 9.40 -14.12 10.97
C ILE A 11 9.22 -13.49 12.34
N HIS A 12 9.19 -12.15 12.38
CA HIS A 12 8.88 -11.41 13.60
C HIS A 12 7.50 -11.84 14.14
N PRO A 13 7.34 -12.14 15.44
CA PRO A 13 6.11 -12.70 15.99
C PRO A 13 4.85 -11.87 15.68
N GLN A 14 4.99 -10.55 15.56
CA GLN A 14 3.88 -9.65 15.20
C GLN A 14 3.39 -9.81 13.75
N LEU A 15 4.21 -10.31 12.83
CA LEU A 15 3.87 -10.48 11.41
C LEU A 15 3.20 -11.83 11.13
N ARG A 16 3.31 -12.80 12.05
CA ARG A 16 2.76 -14.15 11.87
C ARG A 16 1.26 -14.15 11.62
N HIS A 17 0.51 -13.30 12.30
CA HIS A 17 -0.93 -13.17 12.11
C HIS A 17 -1.30 -12.65 10.72
N VAL A 18 -0.47 -11.79 10.13
CA VAL A 18 -0.67 -11.28 8.77
C VAL A 18 -0.36 -12.37 7.75
N VAL A 19 0.77 -13.07 7.93
CA VAL A 19 1.18 -14.19 7.05
C VAL A 19 0.16 -15.32 7.06
N ALA A 20 -0.46 -15.61 8.20
CA ALA A 20 -1.51 -16.64 8.30
C ALA A 20 -2.75 -16.36 7.42
N LYS A 21 -2.99 -15.10 7.02
CA LYS A 21 -4.11 -14.71 6.16
C LYS A 21 -3.72 -14.61 4.68
N MET A 22 -2.44 -14.76 4.36
CA MET A 22 -1.92 -14.59 3.00
C MET A 22 -2.12 -15.85 2.17
N THR A 23 -2.22 -15.68 0.85
CA THR A 23 -2.16 -16.81 -0.08
C THR A 23 -0.76 -17.43 -0.09
N VAL A 24 -0.61 -18.65 -0.62
CA VAL A 24 0.69 -19.35 -0.68
C VAL A 24 1.72 -18.56 -1.51
N LEU A 25 1.29 -17.98 -2.64
CA LEU A 25 2.16 -17.15 -3.49
C LEU A 25 2.55 -15.85 -2.79
N ASP A 26 1.59 -15.15 -2.18
CA ASP A 26 1.88 -13.91 -1.46
C ASP A 26 2.77 -14.14 -0.25
N THR A 27 2.63 -15.29 0.40
CA THR A 27 3.50 -15.71 1.51
C THR A 27 4.94 -15.92 1.02
N LEU A 28 5.13 -16.57 -0.14
CA LEU A 28 6.45 -16.73 -0.75
C LEU A 28 7.07 -15.36 -1.09
N LEU A 29 6.29 -14.47 -1.70
CA LEU A 29 6.72 -13.11 -2.02
C LEU A 29 7.10 -12.32 -0.76
N PHE A 30 6.30 -12.45 0.30
CA PHE A 30 6.57 -11.83 1.59
C PHE A 30 7.89 -12.33 2.20
N TYR A 31 8.20 -13.63 2.11
CA TYR A 31 9.47 -14.16 2.58
C TYR A 31 10.67 -13.57 1.83
N VAL A 32 10.56 -13.44 0.49
CA VAL A 32 11.62 -12.84 -0.34
C VAL A 32 11.83 -11.38 0.07
N THR A 33 10.77 -10.58 0.18
CA THR A 33 10.89 -9.17 0.60
C THR A 33 11.43 -9.04 2.02
N HIS A 34 10.94 -9.85 2.96
CA HIS A 34 11.37 -9.83 4.36
C HIS A 34 12.83 -10.26 4.54
N PHE A 35 13.33 -11.15 3.69
CA PHE A 35 14.74 -11.52 3.65
C PHE A 35 15.61 -10.35 3.19
N VAL A 36 15.24 -9.70 2.08
CA VAL A 36 15.96 -8.52 1.57
C VAL A 36 15.93 -7.37 2.59
N ASP A 37 14.81 -7.19 3.29
CA ASP A 37 14.63 -6.18 4.34
C ASP A 37 15.56 -6.42 5.53
N LYS A 38 15.66 -7.67 6.01
CA LYS A 38 16.59 -8.02 7.09
C LYS A 38 18.05 -7.76 6.73
N LEU A 39 18.41 -7.93 5.46
CA LEU A 39 19.76 -7.63 4.98
C LEU A 39 20.00 -6.12 4.77
N GLY A 40 18.93 -5.31 4.76
CA GLY A 40 19.02 -3.87 4.50
C GLY A 40 19.53 -3.54 3.10
N LEU A 41 19.39 -4.47 2.14
CA LEU A 41 20.01 -4.36 0.82
C LEU A 41 19.09 -3.77 -0.25
N TRP A 42 17.81 -3.56 0.04
CA TRP A 42 16.81 -3.20 -0.97
C TRP A 42 17.22 -2.00 -1.85
N HIS A 43 17.86 -0.99 -1.26
CA HIS A 43 18.30 0.23 -1.95
C HIS A 43 19.69 0.12 -2.59
N ARG A 44 20.41 -0.98 -2.36
CA ARG A 44 21.74 -1.26 -2.93
C ARG A 44 21.69 -2.30 -4.06
N LEU A 45 20.50 -2.83 -4.35
CA LEU A 45 20.32 -3.78 -5.45
C LEU A 45 20.46 -3.08 -6.80
N PRO A 46 20.92 -3.80 -7.85
CA PRO A 46 20.88 -3.28 -9.21
C PRO A 46 19.44 -2.93 -9.62
N VAL A 47 19.29 -1.94 -10.50
CA VAL A 47 18.01 -1.27 -10.79
C VAL A 47 16.86 -2.24 -11.09
N LEU A 48 17.09 -3.27 -11.92
CA LEU A 48 16.04 -4.25 -12.26
C LEU A 48 15.57 -5.05 -11.04
N LEU A 49 16.49 -5.46 -10.16
CA LEU A 49 16.14 -6.16 -8.92
C LEU A 49 15.45 -5.22 -7.92
N GLY A 50 15.89 -3.95 -7.85
CA GLY A 50 15.23 -2.93 -7.04
C GLY A 50 13.79 -2.68 -7.49
N LEU A 51 13.54 -2.57 -8.80
CA LEU A 51 12.20 -2.41 -9.37
C LEU A 51 11.32 -3.64 -9.10
N ALA A 52 11.87 -4.85 -9.26
CA ALA A 52 11.14 -6.07 -8.93
C ALA A 52 10.74 -6.12 -7.45
N TYR A 53 11.68 -5.80 -6.54
CA TYR A 53 11.42 -5.71 -5.11
C TYR A 53 10.32 -4.67 -4.79
N LEU A 54 10.40 -3.47 -5.36
CA LEU A 54 9.39 -2.42 -5.16
C LEU A 54 8.02 -2.83 -5.70
N GLY A 55 7.99 -3.51 -6.84
CA GLY A 55 6.76 -4.06 -7.44
C GLY A 55 6.09 -5.07 -6.52
N ILE A 56 6.85 -6.02 -5.98
CA ILE A 56 6.35 -7.03 -5.04
C ILE A 56 5.85 -6.36 -3.75
N ARG A 57 6.65 -5.43 -3.19
CA ARG A 57 6.28 -4.71 -1.97
C ARG A 57 5.00 -3.90 -2.15
N ARG A 58 4.83 -3.22 -3.30
CA ARG A 58 3.60 -2.51 -3.65
C ARG A 58 2.41 -3.45 -3.79
N HIS A 59 2.59 -4.61 -4.42
CA HIS A 59 1.53 -5.61 -4.57
C HIS A 59 0.99 -6.09 -3.22
N LEU A 60 1.90 -6.44 -2.29
CA LEU A 60 1.52 -6.86 -0.94
C LEU A 60 0.79 -5.73 -0.19
N HIS A 61 1.24 -4.47 -0.33
CA HIS A 61 0.56 -3.34 0.29
C HIS A 61 -0.85 -3.09 -0.28
N GLN A 62 -1.05 -3.22 -1.59
CA GLN A 62 -2.37 -3.03 -2.19
C GLN A 62 -3.35 -4.13 -1.75
N ARG A 63 -2.88 -5.37 -1.57
CA ARG A 63 -3.72 -6.51 -1.18
C ARG A 63 -4.09 -6.54 0.29
N TYR A 64 -3.14 -6.22 1.18
CA TYR A 64 -3.30 -6.48 2.62
C TYR A 64 -3.40 -5.21 3.47
N ASN A 65 -3.18 -4.03 2.87
CA ASN A 65 -3.06 -2.76 3.60
C ASN A 65 -3.96 -1.67 2.99
N LEU A 66 -5.02 -2.07 2.26
CA LEU A 66 -6.13 -1.21 1.86
C LEU A 66 -7.38 -1.67 2.61
N LEU A 67 -7.77 -0.92 3.63
CA LEU A 67 -8.93 -1.20 4.46
C LEU A 67 -10.04 -0.24 4.08
N GLN A 68 -11.12 -0.80 3.55
CA GLN A 68 -12.34 -0.05 3.29
C GLN A 68 -13.01 0.35 4.61
N VAL A 69 -13.46 1.59 4.69
CA VAL A 69 -14.18 2.15 5.84
C VAL A 69 -15.55 2.60 5.36
N GLY A 70 -16.60 2.16 6.07
CA GLY A 70 -17.99 2.41 5.66
C GLY A 70 -18.50 1.39 4.62
N GLY A 71 -19.79 1.49 4.30
CA GLY A 71 -20.42 0.72 3.23
C GLY A 71 -20.23 1.37 1.85
N LEU A 72 -20.46 0.58 0.80
CA LEU A 72 -20.68 1.11 -0.56
C LEU A 72 -22.14 1.54 -0.63
N TYR A 73 -22.38 2.84 -0.71
CA TYR A 73 -23.72 3.42 -0.73
C TYR A 73 -24.09 4.02 -2.08
N GLY A 74 -23.16 4.07 -3.04
CA GLY A 74 -23.43 4.70 -4.32
C GLY A 74 -24.24 3.84 -5.27
N HIS A 75 -24.69 4.49 -6.31
CA HIS A 75 -25.51 3.93 -7.37
C HIS A 75 -24.69 3.78 -8.66
N LYS A 76 -25.16 2.88 -9.53
CA LYS A 76 -24.66 2.82 -10.90
C LYS A 76 -25.15 4.05 -11.65
N TYR A 77 -24.26 4.64 -12.44
CA TYR A 77 -24.53 5.78 -13.30
C TYR A 77 -23.96 5.52 -14.69
N ASN A 78 -24.36 6.34 -15.67
CA ASN A 78 -23.82 6.25 -17.01
C ASN A 78 -22.50 7.03 -17.11
N ASN A 79 -21.39 6.33 -17.38
CA ASN A 79 -20.08 6.97 -17.51
C ASN A 79 -20.00 7.91 -18.72
N ASP A 80 -20.78 7.65 -19.78
CA ASP A 80 -20.77 8.47 -21.00
C ASP A 80 -21.38 9.86 -20.76
N GLU A 81 -22.25 9.98 -19.76
CA GLU A 81 -22.89 11.24 -19.37
C GLU A 81 -21.93 12.17 -18.61
N PHE A 82 -20.95 11.61 -17.92
CA PHE A 82 -20.01 12.33 -17.05
C PHE A 82 -18.57 12.22 -17.57
N CYS A 83 -18.29 12.89 -18.71
CA CYS A 83 -16.95 12.97 -19.30
C CYS A 83 -16.07 14.09 -18.71
N TYR A 84 -16.39 14.58 -17.50
CA TYR A 84 -15.68 15.67 -16.83
C TYR A 84 -15.64 15.45 -15.31
N ARG A 85 -14.70 16.12 -14.63
CA ARG A 85 -14.63 16.08 -13.15
C ARG A 85 -15.72 16.98 -12.56
N THR A 86 -16.63 16.41 -11.78
CA THR A 86 -17.70 17.17 -11.13
C THR A 86 -17.15 18.00 -9.97
N ALA A 87 -17.85 19.09 -9.61
CA ALA A 87 -17.44 19.98 -8.54
C ALA A 87 -17.43 19.30 -7.14
N ASP A 88 -18.27 18.29 -6.96
CA ASP A 88 -18.40 17.50 -5.74
C ASP A 88 -17.56 16.21 -5.75
N GLY A 89 -16.86 15.91 -6.85
CA GLY A 89 -16.00 14.74 -7.01
C GLY A 89 -16.76 13.42 -7.20
N LYS A 90 -18.07 13.46 -7.47
CA LYS A 90 -18.89 12.30 -7.81
C LYS A 90 -18.63 11.80 -9.24
N CYS A 91 -19.18 10.63 -9.52
CA CYS A 91 -19.20 10.01 -10.86
C CYS A 91 -17.81 9.82 -11.47
N ASN A 92 -16.81 9.52 -10.63
CA ASN A 92 -15.43 9.26 -11.09
C ASN A 92 -15.08 7.76 -11.11
N HIS A 93 -15.65 6.97 -10.19
CA HIS A 93 -15.42 5.52 -10.18
C HIS A 93 -16.53 4.79 -10.93
N PRO A 94 -16.25 3.90 -11.89
CA PRO A 94 -17.26 3.41 -12.83
C PRO A 94 -18.37 2.54 -12.20
N SER A 95 -18.16 2.04 -10.98
CA SER A 95 -19.10 1.17 -10.29
C SER A 95 -19.94 1.85 -9.20
N ASP A 96 -19.55 3.04 -8.75
CA ASP A 96 -20.17 3.74 -7.63
C ASP A 96 -19.93 5.25 -7.80
N ASP A 97 -21.01 6.02 -7.89
CA ASP A 97 -20.98 7.46 -8.13
C ASP A 97 -20.44 8.27 -6.94
N THR A 98 -20.40 7.71 -5.74
CA THR A 98 -19.96 8.41 -4.52
C THR A 98 -18.49 8.22 -4.18
N ILE A 99 -17.81 7.22 -4.76
CA ILE A 99 -16.40 6.96 -4.44
C ILE A 99 -15.53 8.17 -4.82
N GLY A 100 -14.89 8.76 -3.80
CA GLY A 100 -14.03 9.93 -3.94
C GLY A 100 -14.76 11.27 -3.89
N SER A 101 -16.07 11.28 -3.65
CA SER A 101 -16.83 12.52 -3.53
C SER A 101 -16.63 13.20 -2.17
N TYR A 102 -16.94 14.50 -2.12
CA TYR A 102 -16.99 15.24 -0.87
C TYR A 102 -17.95 14.59 0.14
N GLY A 103 -17.58 14.60 1.43
CA GLY A 103 -18.37 14.03 2.52
C GLY A 103 -18.27 12.51 2.69
N THR A 104 -17.38 11.84 1.97
CA THR A 104 -17.14 10.40 2.13
C THR A 104 -16.10 10.07 3.22
N PHE A 105 -16.14 8.83 3.72
CA PHE A 105 -15.21 8.37 4.75
C PHE A 105 -13.78 8.25 4.21
N PHE A 106 -12.80 8.61 5.05
CA PHE A 106 -11.40 8.29 4.78
C PHE A 106 -11.15 6.79 4.94
N GLY A 107 -10.57 6.19 3.91
CA GLY A 107 -10.04 4.82 3.97
C GLY A 107 -8.89 4.70 4.98
N ARG A 108 -8.51 3.46 5.31
CA ARG A 108 -7.41 3.19 6.23
C ARG A 108 -6.38 2.28 5.61
N ASN A 109 -5.12 2.54 5.94
CA ASN A 109 -4.02 1.68 5.53
C ASN A 109 -3.73 0.60 6.58
N MET A 110 -3.97 0.89 7.85
CA MET A 110 -3.69 -0.01 8.97
C MET A 110 -4.93 -0.17 9.85
N PRO A 111 -5.07 -1.32 10.54
CA PRO A 111 -6.13 -1.49 11.52
C PRO A 111 -6.07 -0.38 12.58
N PRO A 112 -7.22 0.09 13.09
CA PRO A 112 -7.24 1.07 14.16
C PRO A 112 -6.49 0.53 15.39
N ALA A 113 -5.59 1.36 15.95
CA ALA A 113 -4.97 1.03 17.22
C ALA A 113 -6.03 1.09 18.33
N THR A 114 -6.13 0.04 19.14
CA THR A 114 -7.08 -0.06 20.26
C THR A 114 -6.58 0.61 21.54
N SER A 115 -5.36 1.14 21.53
CA SER A 115 -4.73 1.81 22.67
C SER A 115 -5.16 3.28 22.76
N THR A 116 -5.65 3.69 23.93
CA THR A 116 -5.97 5.08 24.30
C THR A 116 -4.72 5.97 24.28
N TYR A 117 -3.54 5.38 24.46
CA TYR A 117 -2.26 6.03 24.22
C TYR A 117 -1.88 5.78 22.78
N GLY A 118 -2.07 6.80 21.93
CA GLY A 118 -1.54 6.78 20.58
C GLY A 118 -0.04 6.46 20.61
N VAL A 119 0.42 5.80 19.54
CA VAL A 119 1.84 5.48 19.26
C VAL A 119 2.36 4.19 19.91
N ARG A 120 2.45 3.12 19.10
CA ARG A 120 3.64 2.25 18.88
C ARG A 120 3.34 1.00 18.03
N VAL A 121 2.75 1.18 16.84
CA VAL A 121 2.73 0.09 15.82
C VAL A 121 3.33 0.56 14.48
N CYS A 122 3.64 1.85 14.30
CA CYS A 122 4.10 2.40 13.01
C CYS A 122 5.58 2.22 12.67
N THR A 123 6.45 1.74 13.56
CA THR A 123 7.90 1.92 13.37
C THR A 123 8.49 1.10 12.20
N PHE A 124 7.87 -0.01 11.80
CA PHE A 124 8.42 -0.85 10.72
C PHE A 124 7.96 -0.45 9.30
N TYR A 125 6.83 0.24 9.17
CA TYR A 125 6.27 0.58 7.86
C TYR A 125 6.40 2.07 7.49
N LEU A 126 6.47 2.96 8.50
CA LEU A 126 6.56 4.41 8.26
C LEU A 126 7.93 4.82 7.68
N SER A 127 9.02 4.16 8.12
CA SER A 127 10.37 4.34 7.55
C SER A 127 10.43 3.96 6.06
N CYS A 128 9.62 3.00 5.66
CA CYS A 128 9.65 2.43 4.33
C CYS A 128 8.61 3.07 3.39
N PHE A 129 7.65 3.85 3.92
CA PHE A 129 6.78 4.75 3.14
C PHE A 129 7.51 6.05 2.78
N PHE A 130 8.28 6.62 3.72
CA PHE A 130 9.10 7.81 3.48
C PHE A 130 10.15 7.58 2.38
N SER A 131 10.75 6.40 2.33
CA SER A 131 11.78 6.06 1.33
C SER A 131 11.23 5.95 -0.10
N VAL A 132 9.98 5.49 -0.28
CA VAL A 132 9.36 5.38 -1.62
C VAL A 132 8.93 6.75 -2.13
N ILE A 133 8.40 7.61 -1.26
CA ILE A 133 8.09 9.01 -1.62
C ILE A 133 9.36 9.75 -2.00
N LEU A 134 10.45 9.59 -1.23
CA LEU A 134 11.73 10.25 -1.52
C LEU A 134 12.32 9.78 -2.86
N PHE A 135 12.20 8.49 -3.20
CA PHE A 135 12.71 7.95 -4.46
C PHE A 135 11.88 8.41 -5.66
N ILE A 136 10.55 8.51 -5.52
CA ILE A 136 9.68 9.12 -6.54
C ILE A 136 10.01 10.61 -6.68
N PHE A 137 10.21 11.33 -5.58
CA PHE A 137 10.61 12.74 -5.59
C PHE A 137 11.95 12.93 -6.33
N PHE A 138 12.98 12.14 -6.00
CA PHE A 138 14.31 12.26 -6.63
C PHE A 138 14.33 11.84 -8.10
N TYR A 139 13.54 10.82 -8.48
CA TYR A 139 13.44 10.38 -9.88
C TYR A 139 12.63 11.39 -10.72
N SER A 140 11.58 11.98 -10.13
CA SER A 140 10.76 12.99 -10.81
C SER A 140 11.49 14.34 -10.95
N PHE A 141 12.34 14.73 -9.98
CA PHE A 141 13.07 16.00 -10.02
C PHE A 141 14.24 16.02 -11.00
N ASN A 142 14.84 14.86 -11.33
CA ASN A 142 15.93 14.79 -12.31
C ASN A 142 15.45 14.80 -13.77
N HIS A 143 14.14 14.63 -14.03
CA HIS A 143 13.62 14.50 -15.40
C HIS A 143 12.61 15.60 -15.81
N LEU A 144 12.15 16.46 -14.89
CA LEU A 144 11.28 17.58 -15.24
C LEU A 144 11.76 18.88 -14.59
N ASN A 145 12.47 19.69 -15.36
CA ASN A 145 12.21 21.12 -15.34
C ASN A 145 10.75 21.32 -15.80
N PHE A 146 10.05 22.22 -15.11
CA PHE A 146 8.66 22.70 -15.31
C PHE A 146 7.53 22.06 -14.45
N LEU A 147 7.08 22.91 -13.52
CA LEU A 147 5.83 23.00 -12.76
C LEU A 147 5.71 22.32 -11.38
N PRO A 148 5.19 23.07 -10.38
CA PRO A 148 5.38 22.79 -8.97
C PRO A 148 4.23 21.98 -8.36
N PHE A 149 4.55 21.32 -7.26
CA PHE A 149 3.71 21.07 -6.09
C PHE A 149 2.22 21.44 -6.20
N LEU A 150 1.34 20.44 -6.00
CA LEU A 150 0.28 20.62 -5.02
C LEU A 150 -0.18 19.26 -4.46
N PHE A 151 0.19 19.04 -3.20
CA PHE A 151 -0.49 18.15 -2.27
C PHE A 151 -1.93 18.66 -2.07
N PHE A 152 -2.92 17.79 -2.24
CA PHE A 152 -4.11 17.72 -1.40
C PHE A 152 -4.49 16.24 -1.25
#